data_AF-A0AAQ3PCY2-F1
#
_entry.id   AF-A0AAQ3PCY2-F1
#
_cell.length_a   1.000
_cell.length_b   1.000
_cell.length_c   1.000
_cell.angle_alpha   90.00
_cell.angle_beta   90.00
_cell.angle_gamma   90.00
#
_symmetry.space_group_name_H-M   'P 1'
#
loop_
_entity.id
_entity.type
_entity.pdbx_description
1 polymer ?
#
loop_
_entity_poly.entity_id
_entity_poly.type
_entity_poly.pdbx_seq_one_letter_code
_entity_poly.pdbx_strand_id
1 'polypeptide(L)'
;MLSVRDFWRRHRRKVFYTVGVLGSGYLLYKLYGAHRHGVQELEREVAAQRETEELMKAQLSEISAFCVSKEVLMACPFIVLIDNDRMQAHFENIQRISDVTLPHAMHDLNFRITEELDLSHLLERLIQGKGQPNSLTQSEKLDLWSRLKILSFTRMTLSVWATTMLSLYTKVQVNILGRHLYIDTARSLGISDLLESVDVVDREDHKKFLDSVDFLSQHGMPALISDMEVATKEVLKGKQLSTFFSSTTLHETVMQILSTFMSMGSPNYWIKYMIPEHVKPYSSGSSSDPMLSDMTEYEQLMMEARAVLSSAEFGSIVEISLQAVVDKLVELMGVKFKGGSITAGLPLARVLPQVAQMCPLLLEEPSKNQFIQIIKNIQEVEVFFTLLYANMPHAQ
;
A
#
# COMPACT_ATOMS: atom_id res chain seq x y z
N MET A 1 77.33 -49.78 -9.08
CA MET A 1 75.96 -49.78 -8.50
C MET A 1 75.76 -48.44 -7.78
N LEU A 2 75.11 -47.47 -8.44
CA LEU A 2 74.89 -46.13 -7.88
C LEU A 2 73.89 -46.21 -6.73
N SER A 3 74.36 -45.91 -5.52
CA SER A 3 73.60 -46.07 -4.28
C SER A 3 72.43 -45.10 -4.23
N VAL A 4 71.25 -45.62 -3.89
CA VAL A 4 69.99 -44.87 -3.63
C VAL A 4 70.22 -43.67 -2.71
N ARG A 5 71.24 -43.75 -1.85
CA ARG A 5 71.64 -42.72 -0.88
C ARG A 5 72.17 -41.43 -1.53
N ASP A 6 72.88 -41.52 -2.65
CA ASP A 6 73.46 -40.35 -3.32
C ASP A 6 72.44 -39.63 -4.21
N PHE A 7 71.53 -40.39 -4.84
CA PHE A 7 70.38 -39.83 -5.55
C PHE A 7 69.45 -39.08 -4.59
N TRP A 8 69.18 -39.67 -3.43
CA TRP A 8 68.36 -39.03 -2.39
C TRP A 8 68.99 -37.76 -1.86
N ARG A 9 70.31 -37.72 -1.62
CA ARG A 9 71.01 -36.52 -1.14
C ARG A 9 70.99 -35.38 -2.16
N ARG A 10 71.09 -35.67 -3.46
CA ARG A 10 71.08 -34.66 -4.54
C ARG A 10 69.70 -34.13 -4.88
N HIS A 11 68.66 -34.98 -4.78
CA HIS A 11 67.30 -34.63 -5.20
C HIS A 11 66.31 -34.41 -4.05
N ARG A 12 66.74 -34.50 -2.78
CA ARG A 12 65.89 -34.34 -1.59
C ARG A 12 64.93 -33.15 -1.68
N ARG A 13 65.45 -31.96 -1.99
CA ARG A 13 64.61 -30.75 -2.11
C ARG A 13 63.56 -30.87 -3.22
N LYS A 14 63.95 -31.39 -4.40
CA LYS A 14 63.04 -31.56 -5.55
C LYS A 14 61.91 -32.54 -5.24
N VAL A 15 62.18 -33.62 -4.53
CA VAL A 15 61.16 -34.61 -4.11
C VAL A 15 60.20 -34.03 -3.08
N PHE A 16 60.67 -33.22 -2.13
CA PHE A 16 59.77 -32.57 -1.17
C PHE A 16 58.84 -31.54 -1.84
N TYR A 17 59.32 -30.79 -2.84
CA TYR A 17 58.47 -29.87 -3.58
C TYR A 17 57.39 -30.60 -4.39
N THR A 18 57.72 -31.70 -5.08
CA THR A 18 56.74 -32.43 -5.88
C THR A 18 55.68 -33.10 -5.02
N VAL A 19 56.07 -33.70 -3.88
CA VAL A 19 55.12 -34.29 -2.92
C VAL A 19 54.27 -33.20 -2.26
N GLY A 20 54.85 -32.03 -1.95
CA GLY A 20 54.12 -30.89 -1.39
C GLY A 20 53.07 -30.32 -2.34
N VAL A 21 53.40 -30.17 -3.64
CA VAL A 21 52.45 -29.68 -4.66
C VAL A 21 51.32 -30.68 -4.88
N LEU A 22 51.61 -31.97 -4.96
CA LEU A 22 50.58 -33.01 -5.12
C LEU A 22 49.69 -33.12 -3.87
N GLY A 23 50.27 -33.06 -2.67
CA GLY A 23 49.52 -33.07 -1.42
C GLY A 23 48.62 -31.83 -1.26
N SER A 24 49.12 -30.65 -1.60
CA SER A 24 48.36 -29.40 -1.61
C SER A 24 47.19 -29.45 -2.61
N GLY A 25 47.44 -29.97 -3.82
CA GLY A 25 46.40 -30.15 -4.84
C GLY A 25 45.30 -31.12 -4.41
N TYR A 26 45.65 -32.24 -3.78
CA TYR A 26 44.66 -33.18 -3.24
C TYR A 26 43.85 -32.58 -2.10
N LEU A 27 44.49 -31.78 -1.23
CA LEU A 27 43.82 -31.10 -0.13
C LEU A 27 42.85 -30.02 -0.64
N LEU A 28 43.24 -29.25 -1.65
CA LEU A 28 42.39 -28.28 -2.34
C LEU A 28 41.22 -28.96 -3.07
N TYR A 29 41.46 -30.07 -3.76
CA TYR A 29 40.40 -30.85 -4.41
C TYR A 29 39.39 -31.39 -3.39
N LYS A 30 39.88 -31.90 -2.25
CA LYS A 30 39.03 -32.41 -1.18
C LYS A 30 38.23 -31.29 -0.49
N LEU A 31 38.83 -30.11 -0.27
CA LEU A 31 38.13 -28.94 0.27
C LEU A 31 37.09 -28.40 -0.72
N TYR A 32 37.44 -28.35 -2.01
CA TYR A 32 36.54 -27.90 -3.07
C TYR A 32 35.35 -28.85 -3.23
N GLY A 33 35.59 -30.16 -3.15
CA GLY A 33 34.54 -31.18 -3.15
C GLY A 33 33.60 -31.05 -1.96
N ALA A 34 34.14 -30.88 -0.74
CA ALA A 34 33.33 -30.68 0.47
C ALA A 34 32.49 -29.39 0.41
N HIS A 35 33.07 -28.30 -0.09
CA HIS A 35 32.35 -27.03 -0.28
C HIS A 35 31.26 -27.16 -1.35
N ARG A 36 31.52 -27.89 -2.44
CA ARG A 36 30.53 -28.12 -3.51
C ARG A 36 29.36 -28.96 -3.03
N HIS A 37 29.60 -29.96 -2.17
CA HIS A 37 28.51 -30.71 -1.54
C HIS A 37 27.66 -29.83 -0.64
N GLY A 38 28.27 -28.96 0.17
CA GLY A 38 27.53 -27.99 0.97
C GLY A 38 26.69 -27.02 0.13
N VAL A 39 27.23 -26.52 -0.99
CA VAL A 39 26.48 -25.66 -1.93
C VAL A 39 25.31 -26.41 -2.57
N GLN A 40 25.48 -27.68 -2.95
CA GLN A 40 24.38 -28.48 -3.49
C GLN A 40 23.30 -28.81 -2.46
N GLU A 41 23.68 -29.00 -1.19
CA GLU A 41 22.74 -29.17 -0.08
C GLU A 41 21.90 -27.90 0.11
N LEU A 42 22.57 -26.73 0.16
CA LEU A 42 21.89 -25.44 0.25
C LEU A 42 21.00 -25.14 -0.98
N GLU A 43 21.46 -25.45 -2.19
CA GLU A 43 20.65 -25.28 -3.41
C GLU A 43 19.40 -26.16 -3.38
N ARG A 44 19.48 -27.38 -2.83
CA ARG A 44 18.32 -28.25 -2.63
C ARG A 44 17.39 -27.76 -1.54
N GLU A 45 17.93 -27.26 -0.42
CA GLU A 45 17.12 -26.64 0.64
C GLU A 45 16.41 -25.38 0.15
N VAL A 46 17.08 -24.54 -0.64
CA VAL A 46 16.49 -23.34 -1.26
C VAL A 46 15.45 -23.72 -2.31
N ALA A 47 15.69 -24.78 -3.10
CA ALA A 47 14.69 -25.28 -4.06
C ALA A 47 13.46 -25.86 -3.34
N ALA A 48 13.65 -26.62 -2.26
CA ALA A 48 12.56 -27.13 -1.45
C ALA A 48 11.79 -25.99 -0.75
N GLN A 49 12.50 -24.98 -0.21
CA GLN A 49 11.86 -23.77 0.33
C GLN A 49 11.07 -23.04 -0.74
N ARG A 50 11.62 -22.91 -1.95
CA ARG A 50 10.93 -22.28 -3.07
C ARG A 50 9.69 -23.05 -3.49
N GLU A 51 9.73 -24.38 -3.52
CA GLU A 51 8.54 -25.21 -3.77
C GLU A 51 7.51 -25.05 -2.65
N THR A 52 7.91 -25.03 -1.37
CA THR A 52 6.97 -24.75 -0.26
C THR A 52 6.44 -23.32 -0.27
N GLU A 53 7.22 -22.35 -0.72
CA GLU A 53 6.78 -20.97 -0.92
C GLU A 53 5.84 -20.86 -2.12
N GLU A 54 6.10 -21.57 -3.22
CA GLU A 54 5.22 -21.59 -4.38
C GLU A 54 3.93 -22.35 -4.07
N LEU A 55 3.98 -23.38 -3.23
CA LEU A 55 2.81 -24.10 -2.74
C LEU A 55 2.06 -23.29 -1.69
N MET A 56 2.74 -22.58 -0.77
CA MET A 56 2.11 -21.58 0.10
C MET A 56 1.53 -20.42 -0.70
N LYS A 57 2.19 -19.94 -1.76
CA LYS A 57 1.67 -18.86 -2.63
C LYS A 57 0.53 -19.35 -3.48
N ALA A 58 0.55 -20.60 -3.95
CA ALA A 58 -0.56 -21.22 -4.67
C ALA A 58 -1.76 -21.38 -3.74
N GLN A 59 -1.55 -21.93 -2.54
CA GLN A 59 -2.57 -22.04 -1.49
C GLN A 59 -3.05 -20.67 -1.01
N LEU A 60 -2.18 -19.67 -0.85
CA LEU A 60 -2.54 -18.29 -0.53
C LEU A 60 -3.23 -17.59 -1.69
N SER A 61 -2.91 -17.91 -2.95
CA SER A 61 -3.63 -17.39 -4.12
C SER A 61 -5.01 -18.01 -4.22
N GLU A 62 -5.11 -19.31 -3.90
CA GLU A 62 -6.35 -20.08 -3.85
C GLU A 62 -7.21 -19.55 -2.70
N ILE A 63 -6.63 -19.31 -1.52
CA ILE A 63 -7.25 -18.66 -0.35
C ILE A 63 -7.56 -17.18 -0.61
N SER A 64 -6.76 -16.42 -1.36
CA SER A 64 -7.06 -15.00 -1.68
C SER A 64 -8.16 -14.87 -2.73
N ALA A 65 -8.25 -15.82 -3.67
CA ALA A 65 -9.40 -15.99 -4.56
C ALA A 65 -10.63 -16.48 -3.77
N PHE A 66 -10.41 -17.08 -2.61
CA PHE A 66 -11.43 -17.55 -1.67
C PHE A 66 -11.92 -16.48 -0.68
N CYS A 67 -11.03 -15.59 -0.23
CA CYS A 67 -11.22 -14.51 0.74
C CYS A 67 -11.99 -13.32 0.20
N VAL A 68 -12.51 -13.44 -1.02
CA VAL A 68 -13.36 -12.39 -1.57
C VAL A 68 -14.81 -12.84 -1.70
N SER A 69 -15.16 -14.08 -2.06
CA SER A 69 -16.33 -14.74 -1.41
C SER A 69 -16.51 -16.19 -1.81
N LYS A 70 -16.65 -17.05 -0.80
CA LYS A 70 -17.67 -18.10 -0.80
C LYS A 70 -17.90 -18.67 0.59
N GLU A 71 -16.85 -18.99 1.35
CA GLU A 71 -17.06 -19.71 2.62
C GLU A 71 -17.50 -18.85 3.79
N VAL A 72 -17.05 -17.59 3.90
CA VAL A 72 -17.44 -16.72 5.02
C VAL A 72 -18.92 -16.31 4.94
N LEU A 73 -19.47 -16.13 3.73
CA LEU A 73 -20.89 -15.86 3.53
C LEU A 73 -21.78 -17.12 3.65
N MET A 74 -21.23 -18.30 3.32
CA MET A 74 -21.93 -19.59 3.41
C MET A 74 -21.85 -20.25 4.80
N ALA A 75 -21.03 -19.73 5.73
CA ALA A 75 -20.91 -20.25 7.09
C ALA A 75 -21.95 -19.68 8.08
N CYS A 76 -22.79 -18.72 7.67
CA CYS A 76 -23.93 -18.26 8.46
C CYS A 76 -25.06 -19.31 8.39
N PRO A 77 -25.42 -20.01 9.49
CA PRO A 77 -26.39 -21.11 9.46
C PRO A 77 -27.85 -20.69 9.17
N PHE A 78 -28.10 -19.46 8.74
CA PHE A 78 -29.43 -18.90 8.51
C PHE A 78 -29.73 -18.56 7.04
N ILE A 79 -28.76 -18.69 6.12
CA ILE A 79 -28.90 -18.34 4.70
C ILE A 79 -28.82 -19.60 3.82
N VAL A 80 -29.64 -20.60 4.15
CA VAL A 80 -29.86 -21.75 3.25
C VAL A 80 -31.33 -21.72 2.87
N LEU A 81 -31.65 -21.09 1.73
CA LEU A 81 -32.80 -21.40 0.82
C LEU A 81 -33.13 -20.26 -0.16
N ILE A 82 -32.16 -19.52 -0.70
CA ILE A 82 -32.44 -18.55 -1.77
C ILE A 82 -31.44 -18.72 -2.92
N ASP A 83 -32.00 -18.84 -4.13
CA ASP A 83 -31.42 -19.06 -5.45
C ASP A 83 -29.92 -18.71 -5.62
N ASN A 84 -29.09 -19.75 -5.68
CA ASN A 84 -27.62 -19.66 -5.69
C ASN A 84 -27.07 -18.88 -6.90
N ASP A 85 -27.75 -18.93 -8.05
CA ASP A 85 -27.28 -18.31 -9.29
C ASP A 85 -27.41 -16.78 -9.29
N ARG A 86 -28.51 -16.25 -8.71
CA ARG A 86 -28.69 -14.79 -8.56
C ARG A 86 -27.75 -14.21 -7.52
N MET A 87 -27.50 -14.95 -6.44
CA MET A 87 -26.54 -14.59 -5.40
C MET A 87 -25.11 -14.58 -5.91
N GLN A 88 -24.74 -15.53 -6.75
CA GLN A 88 -23.45 -15.58 -7.44
C GLN A 88 -23.29 -14.42 -8.44
N ALA A 89 -24.35 -14.07 -9.19
CA ALA A 89 -24.32 -12.94 -10.12
C ALA A 89 -24.20 -11.58 -9.40
N HIS A 90 -24.90 -11.42 -8.27
CA HIS A 90 -24.77 -10.28 -7.34
C HIS A 90 -23.34 -10.18 -6.79
N PHE A 91 -22.85 -11.33 -6.32
CA PHE A 91 -21.46 -11.72 -6.18
C PHE A 91 -20.47 -10.96 -7.07
N GLU A 92 -20.49 -11.43 -8.31
CA GLU A 92 -19.61 -11.02 -9.39
C GLU A 92 -19.84 -9.57 -9.81
N ASN A 93 -21.04 -9.02 -9.58
CA ASN A 93 -21.32 -7.61 -9.84
C ASN A 93 -20.60 -6.68 -8.87
N ILE A 94 -20.64 -6.98 -7.57
CA ILE A 94 -19.92 -6.24 -6.53
C ILE A 94 -18.41 -6.27 -6.78
N GLN A 95 -17.88 -7.44 -7.16
CA GLN A 95 -16.47 -7.59 -7.49
C GLN A 95 -16.06 -6.77 -8.71
N ARG A 96 -16.83 -6.87 -9.80
CA ARG A 96 -16.59 -6.12 -11.03
C ARG A 96 -16.59 -4.61 -10.79
N ILE A 97 -17.45 -4.12 -9.90
CA ILE A 97 -17.49 -2.71 -9.51
C ILE A 97 -16.17 -2.32 -8.81
N SER A 98 -15.74 -3.08 -7.80
CA SER A 98 -14.46 -2.83 -7.12
C SER A 98 -13.26 -2.87 -8.08
N ASP A 99 -13.29 -3.77 -9.06
CA ASP A 99 -12.22 -3.96 -10.05
C ASP A 99 -12.11 -2.81 -11.06
N VAL A 100 -13.18 -2.01 -11.24
CA VAL A 100 -13.18 -0.83 -12.12
C VAL A 100 -12.92 0.46 -11.33
N THR A 101 -13.55 0.61 -10.16
CA THR A 101 -13.48 1.85 -9.37
C THR A 101 -12.09 2.11 -8.80
N LEU A 102 -11.42 1.10 -8.22
CA LEU A 102 -10.12 1.30 -7.57
C LEU A 102 -9.00 1.66 -8.58
N PRO A 103 -8.87 1.01 -9.75
CA PRO A 103 -7.87 1.41 -10.74
C PRO A 103 -8.10 2.82 -11.30
N HIS A 104 -9.35 3.23 -11.51
CA HIS A 104 -9.66 4.58 -11.98
C HIS A 104 -9.23 5.64 -10.96
N ALA A 105 -9.67 5.49 -9.70
CA ALA A 105 -9.33 6.43 -8.64
C ALA A 105 -7.81 6.50 -8.38
N MET A 106 -7.11 5.37 -8.49
CA MET A 106 -5.64 5.31 -8.37
C MET A 106 -4.92 6.00 -9.52
N HIS A 107 -5.45 5.92 -10.74
CA HIS A 107 -4.90 6.63 -11.89
C HIS A 107 -4.99 8.14 -11.69
N ASP A 108 -6.16 8.63 -11.27
CA ASP A 108 -6.41 10.04 -11.01
C ASP A 108 -5.55 10.56 -9.84
N LEU A 109 -5.40 9.76 -8.79
CA LEU A 109 -4.51 10.08 -7.67
C LEU A 109 -3.06 10.21 -8.13
N ASN A 110 -2.57 9.28 -8.96
CA ASN A 110 -1.20 9.32 -9.47
C ASN A 110 -0.96 10.56 -10.34
N PHE A 111 -1.93 10.88 -11.19
CA PHE A 111 -1.90 12.09 -12.01
C PHE A 111 -1.78 13.35 -11.13
N ARG A 112 -2.64 13.49 -10.12
CA ARG A 112 -2.64 14.64 -9.19
C ARG A 112 -1.37 14.76 -8.36
N ILE A 113 -0.89 13.65 -7.79
CA ILE A 113 0.36 13.67 -7.01
C ILE A 113 1.55 14.05 -7.89
N THR A 114 1.59 13.57 -9.13
CA THR A 114 2.69 13.89 -10.06
C THR A 114 2.65 15.34 -10.51
N GLU A 115 1.45 15.89 -10.74
CA GLU A 115 1.24 17.29 -11.13
C GLU A 115 1.53 18.27 -9.98
N GLU A 116 0.96 18.03 -8.79
CA GLU A 116 1.03 18.98 -7.67
C GLU A 116 2.32 18.87 -6.85
N LEU A 117 2.96 17.69 -6.84
CA LEU A 117 4.24 17.45 -6.14
C LEU A 117 5.38 17.13 -7.13
N ASP A 118 5.45 17.90 -8.22
CA ASP A 118 6.58 17.84 -9.14
C ASP A 118 7.85 18.42 -8.50
N LEU A 119 8.87 17.57 -8.40
CA LEU A 119 10.18 17.92 -7.84
C LEU A 119 11.19 18.30 -8.94
N SER A 120 10.83 18.14 -10.22
CA SER A 120 11.73 18.29 -11.36
C SER A 120 12.34 19.68 -11.43
N HIS A 121 11.52 20.73 -11.28
CA HIS A 121 12.00 22.11 -11.29
C HIS A 121 13.00 22.41 -10.16
N LEU A 122 12.80 21.85 -8.96
CA LEU A 122 13.75 22.01 -7.86
C LEU A 122 15.06 21.28 -8.14
N LEU A 123 14.99 20.06 -8.70
CA LEU A 123 16.15 19.26 -9.07
C LEU A 123 16.96 19.92 -10.18
N GLU A 124 16.29 20.47 -11.20
CA GLU A 124 16.93 21.19 -12.31
C GLU A 124 17.68 22.43 -11.84
N ARG A 125 17.07 23.26 -10.99
CA ARG A 125 17.75 24.43 -10.38
C ARG A 125 18.98 24.01 -9.58
N LEU A 126 18.90 22.86 -8.92
CA LEU A 126 20.00 22.31 -8.13
C LEU A 126 21.15 21.78 -9.01
N ILE A 127 20.82 21.18 -10.16
CA ILE A 127 21.78 20.73 -11.18
C ILE A 127 22.45 21.93 -11.86
N GLN A 128 21.68 22.94 -12.27
CA GLN A 128 22.20 24.17 -12.88
C GLN A 128 23.18 24.90 -11.94
N GLY A 129 22.87 24.97 -10.64
CA GLY A 129 23.77 25.51 -9.62
C GLY A 129 25.07 24.75 -9.39
N LYS A 130 25.16 23.48 -9.82
CA LYS A 130 26.38 22.69 -9.74
C LYS A 130 27.31 22.93 -10.94
N GLY A 131 26.77 23.36 -12.08
CA GLY A 131 27.50 23.58 -13.32
C GLY A 131 28.13 24.96 -13.49
N GLN A 132 27.65 25.98 -12.75
CA GLN A 132 28.15 27.36 -12.84
C GLN A 132 28.54 27.91 -11.47
N PRO A 133 29.80 28.34 -11.25
CA PRO A 133 30.33 28.73 -9.93
C PRO A 133 29.70 30.00 -9.31
N ASN A 134 28.88 30.76 -10.06
CA ASN A 134 28.27 32.02 -9.59
C ASN A 134 26.73 32.07 -9.74
N SER A 135 26.05 30.94 -10.02
CA SER A 135 24.60 30.95 -10.30
C SER A 135 23.71 30.94 -9.05
N LEU A 136 24.17 30.38 -7.92
CA LEU A 136 23.40 30.25 -6.69
C LEU A 136 24.29 30.51 -5.47
N THR A 137 23.82 31.33 -4.54
CA THR A 137 24.51 31.54 -3.27
C THR A 137 24.44 30.28 -2.41
N GLN A 138 25.39 30.12 -1.48
CA GLN A 138 25.39 28.98 -0.55
C GLN A 138 24.11 28.91 0.30
N SER A 139 23.55 30.07 0.66
CA SER A 139 22.28 30.16 1.41
C SER A 139 21.09 29.64 0.60
N GLU A 140 20.97 30.07 -0.66
CA GLU A 140 19.89 29.60 -1.56
C GLU A 140 20.01 28.11 -1.85
N LYS A 141 21.24 27.59 -1.99
CA LYS A 141 21.46 26.16 -2.17
C LYS A 141 20.97 25.34 -0.96
N LEU A 142 21.25 25.80 0.25
CA LEU A 142 20.79 25.13 1.48
C LEU A 142 19.26 25.17 1.60
N ASP A 143 18.64 26.30 1.25
CA ASP A 143 17.18 26.44 1.22
C ASP A 143 16.53 25.48 0.20
N LEU A 144 17.07 25.40 -1.02
CA LEU A 144 16.61 24.47 -2.06
C LEU A 144 16.69 23.02 -1.59
N TRP A 145 17.81 22.61 -0.98
CA TRP A 145 17.93 21.26 -0.43
C TRP A 145 16.98 21.01 0.73
N SER A 146 16.75 22.01 1.57
CA SER A 146 15.78 21.91 2.67
C SER A 146 14.38 21.70 2.12
N ARG A 147 13.96 22.48 1.12
CA ARG A 147 12.67 22.36 0.45
C ARG A 147 12.52 21.02 -0.27
N LEU A 148 13.56 20.58 -0.98
CA LEU A 148 13.60 19.27 -1.61
C LEU A 148 13.45 18.15 -0.58
N LYS A 149 14.14 18.25 0.57
CA LYS A 149 14.01 17.29 1.66
C LYS A 149 12.57 17.17 2.13
N ILE A 150 11.93 18.30 2.44
CA ILE A 150 10.54 18.32 2.90
C ILE A 150 9.61 17.72 1.85
N LEU A 151 9.60 18.26 0.63
CA LEU A 151 8.66 17.83 -0.40
C LEU A 151 8.87 16.37 -0.84
N SER A 152 10.10 15.85 -0.81
CA SER A 152 10.35 14.42 -1.10
C SER A 152 9.66 13.51 -0.09
N PHE A 153 9.76 13.84 1.20
CA PHE A 153 9.09 13.08 2.25
C PHE A 153 7.58 13.30 2.22
N THR A 154 7.12 14.53 2.01
CA THR A 154 5.69 14.85 1.85
C THR A 154 5.08 14.00 0.74
N ARG A 155 5.74 13.93 -0.43
CA ARG A 155 5.25 13.13 -1.57
C ARG A 155 5.15 11.65 -1.20
N MET A 156 6.18 11.09 -0.57
CA MET A 156 6.19 9.68 -0.18
C MET A 156 5.12 9.36 0.88
N THR A 157 5.02 10.15 1.96
CA THR A 157 4.05 9.90 3.04
C THR A 157 2.62 10.15 2.58
N LEU A 158 2.41 11.15 1.72
CA LEU A 158 1.12 11.38 1.08
C LEU A 158 0.73 10.22 0.17
N SER A 159 1.64 9.70 -0.66
CA SER A 159 1.36 8.52 -1.50
C SER A 159 1.03 7.28 -0.67
N VAL A 160 1.79 7.00 0.40
CA VAL A 160 1.49 5.90 1.33
C VAL A 160 0.09 6.05 1.91
N TRP A 161 -0.23 7.23 2.45
CA TRP A 161 -1.51 7.49 3.08
C TRP A 161 -2.66 7.40 2.07
N ALA A 162 -2.56 8.11 0.95
CA ALA A 162 -3.63 8.20 -0.03
C ALA A 162 -3.92 6.84 -0.68
N THR A 163 -2.91 6.06 -1.07
CA THR A 163 -3.12 4.71 -1.61
C THR A 163 -3.78 3.78 -0.58
N THR A 164 -3.35 3.85 0.69
CA THR A 164 -3.93 3.03 1.76
C THR A 164 -5.40 3.42 2.00
N MET A 165 -5.67 4.71 2.15
CA MET A 165 -7.02 5.22 2.39
C MET A 165 -7.97 4.96 1.23
N LEU A 166 -7.52 5.14 -0.01
CA LEU A 166 -8.32 4.88 -1.19
C LEU A 166 -8.68 3.39 -1.29
N SER A 167 -7.70 2.51 -1.06
CA SER A 167 -7.93 1.07 -1.04
C SER A 167 -8.93 0.63 0.04
N LEU A 168 -8.86 1.22 1.24
CA LEU A 168 -9.80 0.90 2.32
C LEU A 168 -11.18 1.52 2.07
N TYR A 169 -11.25 2.75 1.58
CA TYR A 169 -12.50 3.45 1.32
C TYR A 169 -13.30 2.79 0.20
N THR A 170 -12.66 2.38 -0.91
CA THR A 170 -13.35 1.62 -1.96
C THR A 170 -13.92 0.31 -1.42
N LYS A 171 -13.20 -0.39 -0.52
CA LYS A 171 -13.74 -1.58 0.16
C LYS A 171 -14.94 -1.23 1.06
N VAL A 172 -14.92 -0.12 1.79
CA VAL A 172 -16.07 0.35 2.57
C VAL A 172 -17.27 0.56 1.65
N GLN A 173 -17.10 1.31 0.56
CA GLN A 173 -18.17 1.59 -0.40
C GLN A 173 -18.76 0.30 -0.99
N VAL A 174 -17.90 -0.58 -1.50
CA VAL A 174 -18.32 -1.84 -2.14
C VAL A 174 -19.01 -2.77 -1.15
N ASN A 175 -18.58 -2.85 0.11
CA ASN A 175 -19.23 -3.69 1.12
C ASN A 175 -20.58 -3.12 1.56
N ILE A 176 -20.67 -1.80 1.79
CA ILE A 176 -21.95 -1.14 2.10
C ILE A 176 -22.92 -1.36 0.95
N LEU A 177 -22.54 -0.97 -0.27
CA LEU A 177 -23.37 -1.08 -1.46
C LEU A 177 -23.76 -2.54 -1.72
N GLY A 178 -22.80 -3.45 -1.62
CA GLY A 178 -23.05 -4.87 -1.83
C GLY A 178 -24.00 -5.49 -0.82
N ARG A 179 -24.07 -4.95 0.40
CA ARG A 179 -25.05 -5.33 1.41
C ARG A 179 -26.43 -4.75 1.11
N HIS A 180 -26.54 -3.48 0.72
CA HIS A 180 -27.83 -2.87 0.33
C HIS A 180 -28.45 -3.61 -0.86
N LEU A 181 -27.69 -3.79 -1.93
CA LEU A 181 -28.10 -4.58 -3.10
C LEU A 181 -28.50 -6.03 -2.75
N TYR A 182 -27.87 -6.65 -1.74
CA TYR A 182 -28.25 -7.99 -1.26
C TYR A 182 -29.63 -7.98 -0.61
N ILE A 183 -29.88 -7.01 0.27
CA ILE A 183 -31.18 -6.86 0.95
C ILE A 183 -32.27 -6.56 -0.09
N ASP A 184 -31.99 -5.72 -1.08
CA ASP A 184 -32.95 -5.40 -2.15
C ASP A 184 -33.27 -6.62 -3.01
N THR A 185 -32.26 -7.41 -3.36
CA THR A 185 -32.44 -8.68 -4.07
C THR A 185 -33.28 -9.65 -3.24
N ALA A 186 -33.00 -9.79 -1.93
CA ALA A 186 -33.77 -10.65 -1.03
C ALA A 186 -35.23 -10.18 -0.84
N ARG A 187 -35.48 -8.85 -0.81
CA ARG A 187 -36.84 -8.28 -0.80
C ARG A 187 -37.57 -8.51 -2.12
N SER A 188 -36.88 -8.35 -3.25
CA SER A 188 -37.40 -8.60 -4.60
C SER A 188 -37.91 -10.04 -4.78
N LEU A 189 -37.20 -11.03 -4.23
CA LEU A 189 -37.62 -12.43 -4.21
C LEU A 189 -38.92 -12.67 -3.43
N GLY A 190 -39.29 -11.78 -2.51
CA GLY A 190 -40.55 -11.84 -1.77
C GLY A 190 -41.73 -11.11 -2.43
N ILE A 191 -41.49 -10.23 -3.41
CA ILE A 191 -42.48 -9.29 -3.98
C ILE A 191 -42.39 -9.31 -5.52
N SER A 192 -42.69 -10.44 -6.14
CA SER A 192 -42.38 -10.69 -7.56
C SER A 192 -43.38 -10.11 -8.60
N ASP A 193 -43.98 -8.92 -8.45
CA ASP A 193 -44.95 -8.46 -9.48
C ASP A 193 -45.14 -6.95 -9.72
N LEU A 194 -44.27 -6.03 -9.25
CA LEU A 194 -44.57 -4.58 -9.42
C LEU A 194 -43.39 -3.60 -9.53
N LEU A 195 -42.28 -3.92 -10.20
CA LEU A 195 -41.12 -3.01 -10.25
C LEU A 195 -40.41 -2.97 -11.62
N GLU A 196 -40.88 -2.11 -12.53
CA GLU A 196 -40.11 -1.70 -13.73
C GLU A 196 -39.74 -0.19 -13.73
N SER A 197 -40.19 0.60 -12.74
CA SER A 197 -39.95 2.06 -12.70
C SER A 197 -39.00 2.57 -11.60
N VAL A 198 -38.66 1.75 -10.59
CA VAL A 198 -37.77 2.12 -9.47
C VAL A 198 -36.30 1.82 -9.76
N ASP A 199 -36.04 0.87 -10.65
CA ASP A 199 -34.72 0.32 -10.96
C ASP A 199 -33.76 1.28 -11.70
N VAL A 200 -34.25 2.42 -12.19
CA VAL A 200 -33.42 3.44 -12.89
C VAL A 200 -32.85 4.48 -11.92
N VAL A 201 -33.58 4.81 -10.85
CA VAL A 201 -33.16 5.83 -9.86
C VAL A 201 -32.13 5.26 -8.88
N ASP A 202 -32.34 4.02 -8.44
CA ASP A 202 -31.45 3.21 -7.59
C ASP A 202 -30.02 3.14 -8.16
N ARG A 203 -29.90 2.83 -9.46
CA ARG A 203 -28.59 2.71 -10.15
C ARG A 203 -27.81 4.03 -10.24
N GLU A 204 -28.50 5.17 -10.34
CA GLU A 204 -27.85 6.47 -10.44
C GLU A 204 -27.25 6.89 -9.09
N ASP A 205 -27.96 6.65 -7.99
CA ASP A 205 -27.48 6.97 -6.65
C ASP A 205 -26.36 6.01 -6.19
N HIS A 206 -26.41 4.73 -6.57
CA HIS A 206 -25.29 3.79 -6.38
C HIS A 206 -24.04 4.23 -7.15
N LYS A 207 -24.23 4.70 -8.40
CA LYS A 207 -23.11 5.21 -9.20
C LYS A 207 -22.50 6.46 -8.57
N LYS A 208 -23.32 7.44 -8.17
CA LYS A 208 -22.83 8.64 -7.45
C LYS A 208 -22.08 8.28 -6.17
N PHE A 209 -22.57 7.28 -5.43
CA PHE A 209 -21.91 6.81 -4.23
C PHE A 209 -20.51 6.26 -4.53
N LEU A 210 -20.36 5.43 -5.56
CA LEU A 210 -19.06 4.90 -5.98
C LEU A 210 -18.13 5.98 -6.52
N ASP A 211 -18.65 6.88 -7.37
CA ASP A 211 -17.90 8.00 -7.97
C ASP A 211 -17.42 9.00 -6.89
N SER A 212 -17.99 8.99 -5.68
CA SER A 212 -17.50 9.83 -4.56
C SER A 212 -16.05 9.51 -4.15
N VAL A 213 -15.50 8.38 -4.58
CA VAL A 213 -14.08 8.03 -4.40
C VAL A 213 -13.14 9.08 -5.03
N ASP A 214 -13.60 9.74 -6.10
CA ASP A 214 -12.81 10.75 -6.81
C ASP A 214 -12.73 12.07 -6.05
N PHE A 215 -13.52 12.24 -4.99
CA PHE A 215 -13.52 13.44 -4.15
C PHE A 215 -12.13 13.77 -3.62
N LEU A 216 -11.37 12.75 -3.21
CA LEU A 216 -9.99 12.91 -2.75
C LEU A 216 -9.14 13.62 -3.82
N SER A 217 -9.12 13.08 -5.03
CA SER A 217 -8.31 13.56 -6.16
C SER A 217 -8.81 14.91 -6.72
N GLN A 218 -10.11 15.18 -6.63
CA GLN A 218 -10.72 16.39 -7.20
C GLN A 218 -10.73 17.58 -6.23
N HIS A 219 -10.92 17.33 -4.93
CA HIS A 219 -11.18 18.39 -3.94
C HIS A 219 -10.29 18.27 -2.69
N GLY A 220 -9.92 17.06 -2.28
CA GLY A 220 -9.13 16.81 -1.07
C GLY A 220 -7.64 17.16 -1.20
N MET A 221 -7.06 17.08 -2.40
CA MET A 221 -5.62 17.17 -2.64
C MET A 221 -4.93 18.44 -2.10
N PRO A 222 -5.42 19.68 -2.36
CA PRO A 222 -4.67 20.87 -1.96
C PRO A 222 -4.53 21.00 -0.43
N ALA A 223 -5.62 20.69 0.29
CA ALA A 223 -5.61 20.71 1.75
C ALA A 223 -4.78 19.56 2.32
N LEU A 224 -4.87 18.35 1.72
CA LEU A 224 -4.09 17.19 2.12
C LEU A 224 -2.58 17.44 1.97
N ILE A 225 -2.14 18.00 0.85
CA ILE A 225 -0.73 18.34 0.60
C ILE A 225 -0.25 19.35 1.63
N SER A 226 -1.01 20.42 1.85
CA SER A 226 -0.67 21.46 2.82
C SER A 226 -0.48 20.87 4.23
N ASP A 227 -1.45 20.10 4.71
CA ASP A 227 -1.43 19.53 6.06
C ASP A 227 -0.32 18.46 6.21
N MET A 228 -0.12 17.61 5.19
CA MET A 228 0.98 16.63 5.17
C MET A 228 2.36 17.30 5.13
N GLU A 229 2.50 18.43 4.42
CA GLU A 229 3.74 19.21 4.39
C GLU A 229 4.04 19.82 5.76
N VAL A 230 3.03 20.30 6.49
CA VAL A 230 3.18 20.81 7.86
C VAL A 230 3.67 19.70 8.79
N ALA A 231 3.02 18.52 8.78
CA ALA A 231 3.46 17.38 9.58
C ALA A 231 4.89 16.95 9.24
N THR A 232 5.21 16.90 7.95
CA THR A 232 6.56 16.55 7.46
C THR A 232 7.61 17.55 7.92
N LYS A 233 7.31 18.86 7.85
CA LYS A 233 8.20 19.92 8.34
C LYS A 233 8.50 19.78 9.83
N GLU A 234 7.49 19.46 10.63
CA GLU A 234 7.66 19.33 12.08
C GLU A 234 8.54 18.12 12.43
N VAL A 235 8.31 16.96 11.82
CA VAL A 235 9.11 15.74 12.09
C VAL A 235 10.54 15.83 11.54
N LEU A 236 10.73 16.52 10.41
CA LEU A 236 12.07 16.70 9.80
C LEU A 236 12.81 17.94 10.30
N LYS A 237 12.24 18.67 11.26
CA LYS A 237 12.87 19.80 11.93
C LYS A 237 14.14 19.35 12.63
N GLY A 238 15.24 20.05 12.41
CA GLY A 238 16.54 19.70 12.99
C GLY A 238 17.27 18.51 12.32
N LYS A 239 16.62 17.72 11.45
CA LYS A 239 17.30 16.66 10.69
C LYS A 239 18.12 17.27 9.54
N GLN A 240 19.44 17.21 9.64
CA GLN A 240 20.36 17.74 8.63
C GLN A 240 20.53 16.77 7.45
N LEU A 241 20.96 17.26 6.29
CA LEU A 241 21.21 16.40 5.12
C LEU A 241 22.35 15.40 5.32
N SER A 242 23.21 15.66 6.31
CA SER A 242 24.34 14.82 6.72
C SER A 242 23.96 13.73 7.71
N THR A 243 22.78 13.78 8.34
CA THR A 243 22.37 12.75 9.31
C THR A 243 22.23 11.41 8.61
N PHE A 244 22.76 10.36 9.23
CA PHE A 244 22.66 9.00 8.72
C PHE A 244 21.27 8.44 9.02
N PHE A 245 20.63 7.89 8.00
CA PHE A 245 19.33 7.24 8.03
C PHE A 245 19.55 5.74 7.81
N SER A 246 19.22 4.94 8.81
CA SER A 246 19.08 3.50 8.67
C SER A 246 17.67 3.15 8.21
N SER A 247 17.45 1.86 7.93
CA SER A 247 16.12 1.30 7.64
C SER A 247 15.12 1.59 8.77
N THR A 248 15.58 1.45 10.02
CA THR A 248 14.77 1.70 11.22
C THR A 248 14.46 3.19 11.40
N THR A 249 15.45 4.07 11.23
CA THR A 249 15.22 5.52 11.32
C THR A 249 14.30 6.02 10.21
N LEU A 250 14.39 5.44 9.00
CA LEU A 250 13.46 5.75 7.91
C LEU A 250 12.04 5.31 8.27
N HIS A 251 11.86 4.06 8.71
CA HIS A 251 10.57 3.54 9.18
C HIS A 251 9.96 4.44 10.27
N GLU A 252 10.72 4.71 11.34
CA GLU A 252 10.31 5.59 12.44
C GLU A 252 9.94 6.99 11.95
N THR A 253 10.72 7.56 11.03
CA THR A 253 10.45 8.90 10.51
C THR A 253 9.16 8.93 9.69
N VAL A 254 8.92 7.93 8.83
CA VAL A 254 7.68 7.84 8.04
C VAL A 254 6.47 7.64 8.94
N MET A 255 6.56 6.72 9.91
CA MET A 255 5.48 6.49 10.88
C MET A 255 5.20 7.73 11.74
N GLN A 256 6.23 8.45 12.17
CA GLN A 256 6.07 9.71 12.91
C GLN A 256 5.37 10.79 12.09
N ILE A 257 5.68 10.92 10.79
CA ILE A 257 4.99 11.86 9.91
C ILE A 257 3.51 11.49 9.79
N LEU A 258 3.21 10.23 9.52
CA LEU A 258 1.83 9.73 9.38
C LEU A 258 1.04 9.90 10.69
N SER A 259 1.64 9.54 11.83
CA SER A 259 1.01 9.71 13.15
C SER A 259 0.76 11.18 13.48
N THR A 260 1.76 12.04 13.23
CA THR A 260 1.61 13.49 13.43
C THR A 260 0.47 14.03 12.58
N PHE A 261 0.43 13.67 11.30
CA PHE A 261 -0.65 14.04 10.37
C PHE A 261 -2.02 13.54 10.83
N MET A 262 -2.15 12.27 11.22
CA MET A 262 -3.43 11.68 11.67
C MET A 262 -3.93 12.29 12.99
N SER A 263 -3.03 12.84 13.81
CA SER A 263 -3.36 13.55 15.06
C SER A 263 -3.67 15.04 14.88
N MET A 264 -3.61 15.57 13.66
CA MET A 264 -3.89 16.99 13.40
C MET A 264 -5.36 17.32 13.58
N GLY A 265 -5.65 18.40 14.30
CA GLY A 265 -7.00 18.92 14.46
C GLY A 265 -7.85 18.10 15.45
N SER A 266 -9.12 17.89 15.11
CA SER A 266 -10.04 17.07 15.89
C SER A 266 -9.87 15.58 15.58
N PRO A 267 -10.38 14.66 16.43
CA PRO A 267 -10.52 13.26 16.05
C PRO A 267 -11.22 13.13 14.70
N ASN A 268 -10.74 12.22 13.85
CA ASN A 268 -11.27 11.97 12.50
C ASN A 268 -11.23 13.18 11.55
N TYR A 269 -10.40 14.19 11.82
CA TYR A 269 -10.24 15.35 10.94
C TYR A 269 -9.87 14.97 9.50
N TRP A 270 -9.12 13.88 9.32
CA TRP A 270 -8.70 13.36 8.03
C TRP A 270 -9.87 12.91 7.13
N ILE A 271 -11.08 12.66 7.67
CA ILE A 271 -12.25 12.26 6.87
C ILE A 271 -12.64 13.35 5.87
N LYS A 272 -12.38 14.62 6.19
CA LYS A 272 -12.68 15.77 5.31
C LYS A 272 -12.01 15.68 3.94
N TYR A 273 -10.91 14.92 3.81
CA TYR A 273 -10.23 14.73 2.54
C TYR A 273 -10.88 13.62 1.69
N MET A 274 -11.58 12.68 2.33
CA MET A 274 -12.15 11.51 1.67
C MET A 274 -13.62 11.69 1.29
N ILE A 275 -14.40 12.36 2.16
CA ILE A 275 -15.84 12.50 2.01
C ILE A 275 -16.24 13.98 2.11
N PRO A 276 -17.13 14.49 1.23
CA PRO A 276 -17.70 15.82 1.37
C PRO A 276 -18.30 16.08 2.75
N GLU A 277 -18.07 17.25 3.35
CA GLU A 277 -18.89 17.71 4.47
C GLU A 277 -20.32 17.94 3.97
N HIS A 278 -21.32 17.35 4.64
CA HIS A 278 -22.71 17.42 4.21
C HIS A 278 -23.09 18.89 3.92
N VAL A 279 -23.32 19.21 2.65
CA VAL A 279 -23.88 20.50 2.27
C VAL A 279 -25.28 20.53 2.88
N LYS A 280 -25.54 21.50 3.75
CA LYS A 280 -26.86 21.71 4.35
C LYS A 280 -27.93 21.64 3.25
N PRO A 281 -29.07 20.95 3.46
CA PRO A 281 -30.16 21.01 2.52
C PRO A 281 -30.53 22.48 2.33
N TYR A 282 -30.58 22.90 1.07
CA TYR A 282 -30.74 24.28 0.62
C TYR A 282 -31.70 25.08 1.52
N SER A 283 -31.16 26.01 2.30
CA SER A 283 -31.97 27.08 2.89
C SER A 283 -32.16 28.14 1.81
N SER A 284 -33.21 28.03 1.00
CA SER A 284 -33.73 29.16 0.23
C SER A 284 -35.21 28.94 -0.09
N GLY A 285 -36.05 29.82 0.45
CA GLY A 285 -37.46 29.92 0.07
C GLY A 285 -38.41 29.65 1.22
N SER A 286 -38.85 30.73 1.86
CA SER A 286 -40.13 30.78 2.55
C SER A 286 -41.23 30.16 1.68
N SER A 287 -41.87 29.09 2.11
CA SER A 287 -43.31 29.00 2.41
C SER A 287 -43.83 27.55 2.35
N SER A 288 -44.53 27.18 3.43
CA SER A 288 -45.54 26.12 3.58
C SER A 288 -45.15 24.64 3.39
N ASP A 289 -45.30 23.93 4.51
CA ASP A 289 -45.52 22.49 4.73
C ASP A 289 -44.28 21.58 4.93
N PRO A 290 -44.08 20.98 6.13
CA PRO A 290 -42.99 20.05 6.38
C PRO A 290 -43.40 18.65 5.91
N MET A 291 -43.46 18.42 4.59
CA MET A 291 -43.33 17.05 4.09
C MET A 291 -41.88 16.62 4.31
N LEU A 292 -41.70 15.49 4.99
CA LEU A 292 -40.45 14.76 5.13
C LEU A 292 -39.66 14.84 3.81
N SER A 293 -38.54 15.55 3.81
CA SER A 293 -37.56 15.44 2.74
C SER A 293 -37.13 13.98 2.71
N ASP A 294 -37.65 13.22 1.77
CA ASP A 294 -37.28 11.82 1.55
C ASP A 294 -35.77 11.81 1.31
N MET A 295 -35.02 11.26 2.26
CA MET A 295 -33.57 11.23 2.18
C MET A 295 -33.19 10.32 1.01
N THR A 296 -32.37 10.82 0.10
CA THR A 296 -31.94 10.02 -1.05
C THR A 296 -31.11 8.83 -0.59
N GLU A 297 -31.15 7.74 -1.36
CA GLU A 297 -30.36 6.55 -1.05
C GLU A 297 -28.86 6.87 -1.06
N TYR A 298 -28.42 7.74 -1.98
CA TYR A 298 -27.06 8.28 -1.98
C TYR A 298 -26.68 8.92 -0.64
N GLU A 299 -27.55 9.78 -0.08
CA GLU A 299 -27.29 10.42 1.22
C GLU A 299 -27.23 9.39 2.36
N GLN A 300 -28.07 8.36 2.33
CA GLN A 300 -28.04 7.27 3.29
C GLN A 300 -26.71 6.48 3.21
N LEU A 301 -26.29 6.10 2.01
CA LEU A 301 -25.02 5.39 1.77
C LEU A 301 -23.82 6.24 2.22
N MET A 302 -23.83 7.54 1.93
CA MET A 302 -22.76 8.46 2.34
C MET A 302 -22.70 8.67 3.86
N MET A 303 -23.86 8.77 4.53
CA MET A 303 -23.89 8.86 6.00
C MET A 303 -23.36 7.59 6.64
N GLU A 304 -23.72 6.43 6.11
CA GLU A 304 -23.23 5.16 6.60
C GLU A 304 -21.71 5.04 6.40
N ALA A 305 -21.22 5.35 5.20
CA ALA A 305 -19.78 5.37 4.93
C ALA A 305 -19.04 6.32 5.89
N ARG A 306 -19.61 7.49 6.18
CA ARG A 306 -19.05 8.43 7.16
C ARG A 306 -19.03 7.86 8.57
N ALA A 307 -20.08 7.17 9.00
CA ALA A 307 -20.15 6.53 10.30
C ALA A 307 -19.08 5.44 10.45
N VAL A 308 -18.90 4.61 9.39
CA VAL A 308 -17.85 3.59 9.34
C VAL A 308 -16.47 4.21 9.42
N LEU A 309 -16.18 5.22 8.59
CA LEU A 309 -14.87 5.92 8.60
C LEU A 309 -14.58 6.60 9.95
N SER A 310 -15.62 7.00 10.69
CA SER A 310 -15.48 7.65 11.99
C SER A 310 -15.34 6.67 13.16
N SER A 311 -15.51 5.37 12.92
CA SER A 311 -15.48 4.33 13.95
C SER A 311 -14.05 4.06 14.46
N ALA A 312 -13.94 3.66 15.73
CA ALA A 312 -12.65 3.34 16.34
C ALA A 312 -12.05 2.06 15.74
N GLU A 313 -12.92 1.13 15.34
CA GLU A 313 -12.59 -0.11 14.65
C GLU A 313 -11.94 0.21 13.31
N PHE A 314 -12.53 1.08 12.50
CA PHE A 314 -11.93 1.49 11.22
C PHE A 314 -10.61 2.25 11.43
N GLY A 315 -10.52 3.10 12.45
CA GLY A 315 -9.26 3.76 12.83
C GLY A 315 -8.13 2.76 13.10
N SER A 316 -8.44 1.66 13.79
CA SER A 316 -7.48 0.57 14.06
C SER A 316 -7.06 -0.13 12.76
N ILE A 317 -8.00 -0.37 11.85
CA ILE A 317 -7.72 -0.96 10.53
C ILE A 317 -6.81 -0.06 9.68
N VAL A 318 -7.02 1.26 9.72
CA VAL A 318 -6.15 2.23 9.04
C VAL A 318 -4.74 2.18 9.62
N GLU A 319 -4.58 2.15 10.95
CA GLU A 319 -3.27 2.09 11.61
C GLU A 319 -2.49 0.83 11.23
N ILE A 320 -3.13 -0.34 11.33
CA ILE A 320 -2.53 -1.64 10.95
C ILE A 320 -2.14 -1.64 9.47
N SER A 321 -3.01 -1.12 8.60
CA SER A 321 -2.75 -1.07 7.16
C SER A 321 -1.58 -0.14 6.82
N LEU A 322 -1.53 1.05 7.42
CA LEU A 322 -0.43 2.00 7.21
C LEU A 322 0.90 1.42 7.68
N GLN A 323 0.92 0.77 8.86
CA GLN A 323 2.12 0.11 9.36
C GLN A 323 2.63 -0.95 8.38
N ALA A 324 1.75 -1.85 7.91
CA ALA A 324 2.13 -2.91 6.96
C ALA A 324 2.65 -2.35 5.62
N VAL A 325 2.06 -1.26 5.13
CA VAL A 325 2.52 -0.57 3.90
C VAL A 325 3.90 0.07 4.11
N VAL A 326 4.14 0.69 5.25
CA VAL A 326 5.44 1.30 5.58
C VAL A 326 6.52 0.23 5.78
N ASP A 327 6.20 -0.87 6.44
CA ASP A 327 7.10 -2.02 6.56
C ASP A 327 7.53 -2.52 5.18
N LYS A 328 6.58 -2.68 4.26
CA LYS A 328 6.90 -3.09 2.90
C LYS A 328 7.72 -2.05 2.14
N LEU A 329 7.38 -0.77 2.30
CA LEU A 329 8.08 0.33 1.63
C LEU A 329 9.57 0.33 2.00
N VAL A 330 9.85 0.17 3.30
CA VAL A 330 11.20 0.14 3.84
C VAL A 330 11.94 -1.13 3.41
N GLU A 331 11.27 -2.29 3.39
CA GLU A 331 11.81 -3.54 2.85
C GLU A 331 12.21 -3.40 1.37
N LEU A 332 11.31 -2.87 0.53
CA LEU A 332 11.57 -2.68 -0.90
C LEU A 332 12.71 -1.69 -1.17
N MET A 333 12.79 -0.60 -0.38
CA MET A 333 13.91 0.33 -0.45
C MET A 333 15.21 -0.38 -0.05
N GLY A 334 15.19 -1.20 1.00
CA GLY A 334 16.31 -2.04 1.41
C GLY A 334 16.78 -2.99 0.30
N VAL A 335 15.86 -3.65 -0.40
CA VAL A 335 16.15 -4.60 -1.49
C VAL A 335 16.66 -3.91 -2.75
N LYS A 336 16.00 -2.84 -3.21
CA LYS A 336 16.36 -2.12 -4.44
C LYS A 336 17.72 -1.44 -4.33
N PHE A 337 18.10 -0.99 -3.13
CA PHE A 337 19.34 -0.24 -2.91
C PHE A 337 20.43 -1.04 -2.17
N LYS A 338 20.39 -2.38 -2.23
CA LYS A 338 21.39 -3.30 -1.63
C LYS A 338 22.86 -2.99 -1.98
N GLY A 339 23.13 -2.30 -3.09
CA GLY A 339 24.48 -1.87 -3.49
C GLY A 339 25.08 -0.72 -2.67
N GLY A 340 24.33 -0.09 -1.76
CA GLY A 340 24.77 1.02 -0.90
C GLY A 340 24.14 0.95 0.49
N SER A 341 24.22 -0.22 1.13
CA SER A 341 23.31 -0.68 2.18
C SER A 341 22.78 0.38 3.16
N ILE A 342 21.48 0.69 3.06
CA ILE A 342 20.68 1.42 4.06
C ILE A 342 20.76 0.75 5.45
N THR A 343 21.10 -0.55 5.51
CA THR A 343 21.30 -1.26 6.78
C THR A 343 22.48 -0.73 7.59
N ALA A 344 23.49 -0.14 6.95
CA ALA A 344 24.65 0.47 7.61
C ALA A 344 24.46 1.99 7.88
N GLY A 345 23.35 2.57 7.39
CA GLY A 345 23.06 4.00 7.45
C GLY A 345 23.60 4.76 6.23
N LEU A 346 22.74 5.55 5.58
CA LEU A 346 23.11 6.46 4.51
C LEU A 346 22.86 7.92 4.90
N PRO A 347 23.69 8.88 4.48
CA PRO A 347 23.36 10.29 4.65
C PRO A 347 22.01 10.62 3.99
N LEU A 348 21.17 11.40 4.66
CA LEU A 348 19.83 11.78 4.18
C LEU A 348 19.84 12.31 2.74
N ALA A 349 20.86 13.08 2.34
CA ALA A 349 21.01 13.55 0.96
C ALA A 349 21.03 12.44 -0.10
N ARG A 350 21.53 11.24 0.25
CA ARG A 350 21.53 10.05 -0.62
C ARG A 350 20.24 9.23 -0.54
N VAL A 351 19.48 9.38 0.54
CA VAL A 351 18.17 8.75 0.72
C VAL A 351 17.09 9.50 -0.06
N LEU A 352 17.20 10.82 -0.22
CA LEU A 352 16.19 11.62 -0.96
C LEU A 352 15.90 11.12 -2.39
N PRO A 353 16.90 10.82 -3.24
CA PRO A 353 16.63 10.25 -4.56
C PRO A 353 15.96 8.87 -4.49
N GLN A 354 16.24 8.08 -3.45
CA GLN A 354 15.64 6.75 -3.25
C GLN A 354 14.16 6.90 -2.88
N VAL A 355 13.85 7.81 -1.96
CA VAL A 355 12.48 8.20 -1.58
C VAL A 355 11.68 8.65 -2.80
N ALA A 356 12.26 9.50 -3.66
CA ALA A 356 11.61 9.94 -4.90
C ALA A 356 11.33 8.77 -5.87
N GLN A 357 12.23 7.80 -5.97
CA GLN A 357 12.06 6.60 -6.82
C GLN A 357 11.04 5.59 -6.29
N MET A 358 10.65 5.66 -5.02
CA MET A 358 9.61 4.78 -4.46
C MET A 358 8.20 5.27 -4.80
N CYS A 359 8.00 6.57 -5.03
CA CYS A 359 6.67 7.15 -5.26
C CYS A 359 5.92 6.52 -6.45
N PRO A 360 6.55 6.27 -7.62
CA PRO A 360 5.87 5.58 -8.73
C PRO A 360 5.37 4.18 -8.37
N LEU A 361 6.09 3.45 -7.50
CA LEU A 361 5.73 2.09 -7.08
C LEU A 361 4.51 2.08 -6.14
N LEU A 362 4.42 3.09 -5.28
CA LEU A 362 3.27 3.29 -4.39
C LEU A 362 1.99 3.57 -5.18
N LEU A 363 2.13 4.21 -6.34
CA LEU A 363 1.05 4.66 -7.21
C LEU A 363 0.87 3.77 -8.45
N GLU A 364 1.43 2.55 -8.44
CA GLU A 364 1.21 1.56 -9.49
C GLU A 364 -0.24 1.12 -9.55
N GLU A 365 -0.64 0.61 -10.72
CA GLU A 365 -1.94 0.01 -10.98
C GLU A 365 -2.30 -1.05 -9.91
N PRO A 366 -3.53 -1.09 -9.37
CA PRO A 366 -3.88 -1.96 -8.25
C PRO A 366 -3.56 -3.44 -8.43
N SER A 367 -3.63 -3.95 -9.66
CA SER A 367 -3.31 -5.34 -10.01
C SER A 367 -1.84 -5.69 -9.75
N LYS A 368 -0.93 -4.73 -9.91
CA LYS A 368 0.53 -4.89 -9.75
C LYS A 368 1.05 -4.28 -8.44
N ASN A 369 0.24 -3.43 -7.81
CA ASN A 369 0.61 -2.69 -6.62
C ASN A 369 0.75 -3.61 -5.40
N GLN A 370 1.99 -3.90 -5.03
CA GLN A 370 2.32 -4.79 -3.91
C GLN A 370 1.78 -4.28 -2.56
N PHE A 371 1.59 -2.97 -2.40
CA PHE A 371 1.07 -2.37 -1.17
C PHE A 371 -0.42 -2.68 -1.00
N ILE A 372 -1.19 -2.57 -2.08
CA ILE A 372 -2.62 -2.94 -2.07
C ILE A 372 -2.78 -4.44 -1.80
N GLN A 373 -1.92 -5.28 -2.37
CA GLN A 373 -1.94 -6.73 -2.11
C GLN A 373 -1.65 -7.05 -0.64
N ILE A 374 -0.73 -6.32 0.00
CA ILE A 374 -0.46 -6.51 1.43
C ILE A 374 -1.69 -6.14 2.27
N ILE A 375 -2.33 -5.00 2.00
CA ILE A 375 -3.56 -4.60 2.71
C ILE A 375 -4.65 -5.67 2.56
N LYS A 376 -4.77 -6.30 1.38
CA LYS A 376 -5.73 -7.39 1.14
C LYS A 376 -5.45 -8.65 1.96
N ASN A 377 -4.19 -8.91 2.31
CA ASN A 377 -3.78 -10.14 3.00
C ASN A 377 -3.72 -10.01 4.53
N ILE A 378 -4.10 -8.85 5.09
CA ILE A 378 -4.17 -8.64 6.53
C ILE A 378 -5.47 -9.25 7.07
N GLN A 379 -5.36 -10.15 8.05
CA GLN A 379 -6.50 -10.87 8.61
C GLN A 379 -7.51 -9.93 9.27
N GLU A 380 -7.05 -8.93 10.00
CA GLU A 380 -7.90 -7.95 10.68
C GLU A 380 -8.72 -7.12 9.68
N VAL A 381 -8.13 -6.78 8.54
CA VAL A 381 -8.80 -6.09 7.44
C VAL A 381 -9.93 -6.94 6.89
N GLU A 382 -9.67 -8.23 6.65
CA GLU A 382 -10.68 -9.18 6.15
C GLU A 382 -11.85 -9.36 7.12
N VAL A 383 -11.55 -9.59 8.40
CA VAL A 383 -12.54 -9.76 9.46
C VAL A 383 -13.41 -8.50 9.58
N PHE A 384 -12.80 -7.32 9.55
CA PHE A 384 -13.53 -6.06 9.62
C PHE A 384 -14.52 -5.91 8.46
N PHE A 385 -14.09 -6.13 7.22
CA PHE A 385 -14.97 -5.98 6.05
C PHE A 385 -16.06 -7.05 5.99
N THR A 386 -15.77 -8.26 6.46
CA THR A 386 -16.78 -9.30 6.67
C THR A 386 -17.87 -8.85 7.63
N LEU A 387 -17.49 -8.30 8.78
CA LEU A 387 -18.44 -7.81 9.78
C LEU A 387 -19.24 -6.61 9.26
N LEU A 388 -18.60 -5.70 8.52
CA LEU A 388 -19.26 -4.57 7.88
C LEU A 388 -20.35 -5.03 6.91
N TYR A 389 -20.06 -6.05 6.09
CA TYR A 389 -21.01 -6.65 5.17
C TYR A 389 -22.15 -7.38 5.90
N ALA A 390 -21.85 -8.09 7.00
CA ALA A 390 -22.84 -8.83 7.77
C ALA A 390 -23.73 -7.94 8.66
N ASN A 391 -23.33 -6.69 8.92
CA ASN A 391 -24.06 -5.77 9.78
C ASN A 391 -25.34 -5.26 9.09
N MET A 392 -26.43 -6.01 9.23
CA MET A 392 -27.72 -5.67 8.67
C MET A 392 -28.37 -4.54 9.48
N PRO A 393 -28.93 -3.49 8.84
CA PRO A 393 -29.73 -2.50 9.56
C PRO A 393 -30.89 -3.22 10.25
N HIS A 394 -31.05 -3.01 11.56
CA HIS A 394 -32.19 -3.54 12.30
C HIS A 394 -33.47 -3.05 11.61
N ALA A 395 -34.30 -4.00 11.15
CA ALA A 395 -35.64 -3.67 10.66
C ALA A 395 -36.37 -2.91 11.77
N GLN A 396 -36.63 -1.62 11.53
CA GLN A 396 -37.52 -0.82 12.37
C GLN A 396 -38.97 -1.08 11.98
#